data_AF-A0A7W1SGX0-F1
#
_entry.id   AF-A0A7W1SGX0-F1
#
_cell.length_a   1.000
_cell.length_b   1.000
_cell.length_c   1.000
_cell.angle_alpha   90.00
_cell.angle_beta   90.00
_cell.angle_gamma   90.00
#
_symmetry.space_group_name_H-M   'P 1'
#
loop_
_entity.id
_entity.type
_entity.pdbx_description
1 polymer ?
#
loop_
_entity_poly.entity_id
_entity_poly.type
_entity_poly.pdbx_seq_one_letter_code
_entity_poly.pdbx_strand_id
1 'polypeptide(L)' 'VGLPESVGALAELYLGNILYALELAAMSLDGEGKDEHAAFYRAIARKLADAHGMAKE' A
#
# COMPACT_ATOMS: atom_id res chain seq x y z
N VAL A 1 -7.36 -7.81 -22.77
CA VAL A 1 -6.59 -8.23 -21.58
C VAL A 1 -7.61 -8.69 -20.55
N GLY A 2 -7.54 -9.94 -20.10
CA GLY A 2 -8.48 -10.47 -19.11
C GLY A 2 -8.39 -9.67 -17.81
N LEU A 3 -9.51 -9.47 -17.13
CA LEU A 3 -9.51 -8.85 -15.81
C LEU A 3 -8.69 -9.72 -14.85
N PRO A 4 -7.90 -9.13 -13.95
CA PRO A 4 -7.21 -9.89 -12.92
C PRO A 4 -8.23 -10.69 -12.09
N GLU A 5 -7.98 -11.99 -11.96
CA GLU A 5 -8.96 -12.96 -11.44
C GLU A 5 -9.11 -12.94 -9.92
N SER A 6 -8.31 -12.13 -9.22
CA SER A 6 -8.41 -11.92 -7.77
C SER A 6 -7.96 -10.53 -7.35
N VAL A 7 -8.38 -10.11 -6.16
CA VAL A 7 -7.90 -8.88 -5.51
C VAL A 7 -6.38 -8.90 -5.35
N GLY A 8 -5.80 -10.07 -5.03
CA GLY A 8 -4.35 -10.24 -4.91
C GLY A 8 -3.62 -9.96 -6.23
N ALA A 9 -4.10 -10.55 -7.34
CA ALA A 9 -3.51 -10.33 -8.66
C ALA A 9 -3.63 -8.87 -9.11
N LEU A 10 -4.75 -8.21 -8.81
CA LEU A 10 -4.93 -6.78 -9.09
C LEU A 10 -4.00 -5.92 -8.22
N ALA A 11 -3.88 -6.23 -6.92
CA ALA A 11 -3.03 -5.51 -6.00
C ALA A 11 -1.55 -5.66 -6.36
N GLU A 12 -1.12 -6.83 -6.83
CA GLU A 12 0.24 -7.04 -7.33
C GLU A 12 0.53 -6.19 -8.57
N LEU A 13 -0.39 -6.19 -9.55
CA LEU A 13 -0.23 -5.40 -10.77
C LEU A 13 -0.13 -3.89 -10.49
N TYR A 14 -0.87 -3.39 -9.49
CA TYR A 14 -0.95 -1.98 -9.15
C TYR A 14 -0.26 -1.62 -7.83
N LEU A 15 0.67 -2.45 -7.36
CA LEU A 15 1.26 -2.29 -6.03
C LEU A 15 1.88 -0.89 -5.86
N GLY A 16 2.64 -0.42 -6.83
CA GLY A 16 3.24 0.93 -6.78
C GLY A 16 2.21 2.05 -6.61
N ASN A 17 1.08 1.96 -7.32
CA ASN A 17 -0.02 2.92 -7.21
C ASN A 17 -0.68 2.87 -5.83
N ILE A 18 -0.87 1.67 -5.27
CA ILE A 18 -1.43 1.47 -3.94
C ILE A 18 -0.50 2.04 -2.87
N LEU A 19 0.80 1.75 -2.95
CA LEU A 19 1.80 2.28 -2.01
C LEU A 19 1.85 3.82 -2.05
N TYR A 20 1.80 4.41 -3.24
CA TYR A 20 1.70 5.86 -3.40
C TYR A 20 0.46 6.44 -2.72
N ALA A 21 -0.72 5.84 -2.93
CA ALA A 21 -1.96 6.31 -2.31
C ALA A 21 -1.93 6.20 -0.78
N LEU A 22 -1.33 5.14 -0.24
CA LEU A 22 -1.16 4.97 1.21
C LEU A 22 -0.22 6.02 1.81
N GLU A 23 0.88 6.36 1.13
CA GLU A 23 1.78 7.43 1.61
C GLU A 23 1.10 8.79 1.50
N LEU A 24 0.36 9.08 0.43
CA LEU A 24 -0.38 10.34 0.31
C LEU A 24 -1.40 10.51 1.45
N ALA A 25 -2.11 9.44 1.82
CA ALA A 25 -3.02 9.44 2.97
C ALA A 25 -2.26 9.64 4.29
N ALA A 26 -1.12 8.96 4.47
CA ALA A 26 -0.29 9.13 5.65
C ALA A 26 0.23 10.58 5.79
N MET A 27 0.72 11.18 4.71
CA MET A 27 1.18 12.58 4.69
C MET A 27 0.06 13.56 5.05
N SER A 28 -1.17 13.32 4.58
CA SER A 28 -2.32 14.15 4.92
C SER A 28 -2.63 14.09 6.42
N LEU A 29 -2.65 12.87 6.98
CA LEU A 29 -2.93 12.66 8.39
C LEU A 29 -1.83 13.23 9.29
N ASP A 30 -0.57 13.06 8.90
CA ASP A 30 0.60 13.64 9.57
C ASP A 30 0.50 15.17 9.60
N GLY A 31 0.12 15.79 8.47
CA GLY A 31 -0.13 17.23 8.37
C GLY A 31 -1.30 17.73 9.23
N GLU A 32 -2.25 16.86 9.60
CA GLU A 32 -3.35 17.13 10.53
C GLU A 32 -3.00 16.87 12.00
N GLY A 33 -1.76 16.45 12.31
CA GLY A 33 -1.32 16.07 13.67
C GLY A 33 -1.88 14.73 14.14
N LYS A 34 -2.24 13.85 13.20
CA LYS A 34 -2.82 12.52 13.44
C LYS A 34 -1.76 11.42 13.26
N ASP A 35 -0.64 11.55 13.95
CA ASP A 35 0.58 10.76 13.75
C ASP A 35 0.35 9.25 13.89
N GLU A 36 -0.47 8.81 14.85
CA GLU A 36 -0.82 7.39 15.03
C GLU A 36 -1.56 6.82 13.82
N HIS A 37 -2.47 7.60 13.22
CA HIS A 37 -3.18 7.20 12.01
C HIS A 37 -2.22 7.18 10.81
N ALA A 38 -1.35 8.17 10.67
CA ALA A 38 -0.33 8.18 9.61
C ALA A 38 0.59 6.95 9.70
N ALA A 39 1.04 6.60 10.91
CA ALA A 39 1.85 5.41 11.16
C ALA A 39 1.13 4.12 10.76
N PHE A 40 -0.19 4.04 11.00
CA PHE A 40 -1.00 2.90 10.59
C PHE A 40 -1.02 2.69 9.06
N TYR A 41 -1.20 3.77 8.28
CA TYR A 41 -1.16 3.69 6.81
C TYR A 41 0.22 3.26 6.30
N ARG A 42 1.31 3.79 6.88
CA ARG A 42 2.68 3.38 6.53
C ARG A 42 2.96 1.92 6.88
N ALA A 43 2.40 1.42 7.98
CA ALA A 43 2.52 0.01 8.36
C ALA A 43 1.82 -0.91 7.35
N ILE A 44 0.67 -0.52 6.80
CA ILE A 44 0.00 -1.27 5.71
C ILE A 44 0.88 -1.28 4.46
N ALA A 45 1.39 -0.11 4.05
CA ALA A 45 2.26 0.01 2.88
C ALA A 45 3.49 -0.89 3.01
N ARG A 46 4.11 -0.91 4.19
CA ARG A 46 5.25 -1.79 4.47
C ARG A 46 4.91 -3.26 4.33
N LYS A 47 3.80 -3.71 4.93
CA LYS A 47 3.35 -5.11 4.83
C LYS A 47 3.09 -5.54 3.39
N LEU A 48 2.51 -4.66 2.57
CA LEU A 48 2.28 -4.93 1.14
C LEU A 48 3.60 -5.04 0.36
N ALA A 49 4.56 -4.14 0.61
CA ALA A 49 5.87 -4.16 -0.02
C ALA A 49 6.67 -5.43 0.38
N ASP A 50 6.67 -5.79 1.66
CA ASP A 50 7.35 -6.97 2.17
C ASP A 50 6.74 -8.26 1.57
N ALA A 51 5.40 -8.37 1.56
CA ALA A 51 4.71 -9.52 0.97
C ALA A 51 5.00 -9.68 -0.53
N HIS A 52 5.11 -8.57 -1.28
CA HIS A 52 5.47 -8.62 -2.70
C HIS A 52 6.94 -8.97 -2.94
N GLY A 53 7.85 -8.51 -2.06
CA GLY A 53 9.26 -8.91 -2.11
C GLY A 53 9.42 -10.42 -1.92
N MET A 54 8.73 -10.99 -0.94
CA MET A 54 8.72 -12.43 -0.66
C MET A 54 8.08 -13.27 -1.78
N ALA A 55 7.13 -12.72 -2.54
CA ALA A 55 6.48 -13.43 -3.64
C ALA A 55 7.37 -13.58 -4.90
N LYS A 56 8.46 -12.80 -4.98
CA LYS A 56 9.40 -12.82 -6.12
C LYS A 56 10.60 -13.76 -5.91
N GLU A 57 10.82 -14.25 -4.70
CA GLU A 57 11.84 -15.25 -4.35
C GLU A 57 11.28 -16.67 -4.46
#